data_AF-G1PT47-F1
#
_entry.id   AF-G1PT47-F1
#
_cell.length_a   1.000
_cell.length_b   1.000
_cell.length_c   1.000
_cell.angle_alpha   90.00
_cell.angle_beta   90.00
_cell.angle_gamma   90.00
#
_symmetry.space_group_name_H-M   'P 1'
#
loop_
_entity.id
_entity.type
_entity.pdbx_description
1 polymer ?
#
loop_
_entity_poly.entity_id
_entity_poly.type
_entity_poly.pdbx_seq_one_letter_code
_entity_poly.pdbx_strand_id
1 'polypeptide(L)'
;TRAAAKKLQEQRRGREQPRKLPKRKIVLLMAYSGKGYTACRRNVGSSQFKTIEDDLVSALVRSGCIPENHGEDMRKMSFQRCARTDKGVSAAGQVVSLKVWLIDDILEKINSHLPSHIRILGLKRVTGGFNSKNRCDARTYVYMLPTFAFAHKDRDVQDETYRLSADTLRQVNRLLACYKGTHNFHNFTSQKGPREPSAQRYVLDMFCEEPFERDGMEFAVIKVKGQSFMTHQIRKMVGLVVAIVKGYAPEDVLERSWGEAKVDVPKAPGLGLVLERVHFETYNRRFGGDGLHEPLDWAREEAEAAAFKEQHIYPTIISTERHERSMAQWLSTLPTHDFSATAHAAGAKVPSPQEGSEEDGDSD
;
A
#
# COMPACT_ATOMS: atom_id res chain seq x y z
N THR A 1 10.98 -26.78 -57.51
CA THR A 1 10.93 -28.26 -57.38
C THR A 1 10.35 -28.65 -56.04
N ARG A 2 9.62 -29.78 -55.96
CA ARG A 2 9.08 -30.35 -54.70
C ARG A 2 10.15 -30.49 -53.59
N ALA A 3 11.42 -30.62 -53.98
CA ALA A 3 12.59 -30.64 -53.10
C ALA A 3 12.87 -29.29 -52.40
N ALA A 4 12.63 -28.14 -53.04
CA ALA A 4 12.85 -26.82 -52.44
C ALA A 4 11.79 -26.48 -51.38
N ALA A 5 10.54 -26.89 -51.60
CA ALA A 5 9.46 -26.75 -50.63
C ALA A 5 9.69 -27.62 -49.38
N LYS A 6 10.22 -28.84 -49.56
CA LYS A 6 10.57 -29.75 -48.46
C LYS A 6 11.73 -29.22 -47.61
N LYS A 7 12.75 -28.61 -48.25
CA LYS A 7 13.88 -27.95 -47.57
C LYS A 7 13.45 -26.75 -46.71
N LEU A 8 12.49 -25.96 -47.17
CA LEU A 8 11.94 -24.83 -46.41
C LEU A 8 11.07 -25.29 -45.21
N GLN A 9 10.40 -26.44 -45.35
CA GLN A 9 9.61 -27.07 -44.29
C GLN A 9 10.49 -27.77 -43.23
N GLU A 10 11.62 -28.36 -43.64
CA GLU A 10 12.65 -28.90 -42.73
C GLU A 10 13.42 -27.80 -41.99
N GLN A 11 13.75 -26.68 -42.66
CA GLN A 11 14.36 -25.51 -41.99
C GLN A 11 13.41 -24.85 -40.98
N ARG A 12 12.08 -24.92 -41.19
CA ARG A 12 11.07 -24.48 -40.22
C ARG A 12 10.86 -25.47 -39.06
N ARG A 13 11.24 -26.74 -39.21
CA ARG A 13 11.14 -27.78 -38.17
C ARG A 13 12.30 -27.77 -37.17
N GLY A 14 13.37 -27.01 -37.43
CA GLY A 14 14.56 -26.91 -36.57
C GLY A 14 14.50 -25.84 -35.47
N ARG A 15 13.42 -25.04 -35.37
CA ARG A 15 13.17 -24.25 -34.16
C ARG A 15 12.43 -25.15 -33.18
N GLU A 16 13.17 -25.72 -32.23
CA GLU A 16 12.55 -26.33 -31.04
C GLU A 16 11.50 -25.36 -30.52
N GLN A 17 10.23 -25.73 -30.61
CA GLN A 17 9.22 -25.00 -29.83
C GLN A 17 9.65 -25.18 -28.38
N PRO A 18 9.88 -24.09 -27.62
CA PRO A 18 10.27 -24.23 -26.23
C PRO A 18 9.21 -25.10 -25.56
N ARG A 19 9.64 -26.20 -24.92
CA ARG A 19 8.76 -27.09 -24.16
C ARG A 19 7.89 -26.18 -23.29
N LYS A 20 6.58 -26.10 -23.61
CA LYS A 20 5.66 -25.25 -22.86
C LYS A 20 5.54 -25.83 -21.47
N LEU A 21 6.34 -25.35 -20.53
CA LEU A 21 6.20 -25.67 -19.12
C LEU A 21 4.74 -25.44 -18.72
N PRO A 22 4.11 -26.34 -17.95
CA PRO A 22 2.74 -26.12 -17.51
C PRO A 22 2.69 -24.86 -16.64
N LYS A 23 1.77 -23.94 -16.94
CA LYS A 23 1.55 -22.76 -16.11
C LYS A 23 1.07 -23.19 -14.73
N ARG A 24 1.67 -22.64 -13.67
CA ARG A 24 1.29 -22.89 -12.27
C ARG A 24 0.83 -21.61 -11.61
N LYS A 25 -0.21 -21.71 -10.77
CA LYS A 25 -0.65 -20.60 -9.93
C LYS A 25 0.29 -20.50 -8.73
N ILE A 26 0.82 -19.30 -8.51
CA ILE A 26 1.73 -18.99 -7.42
C ILE A 26 1.24 -17.77 -6.65
N VAL A 27 1.81 -17.60 -5.46
CA VAL A 27 1.74 -16.39 -4.65
C VAL A 27 3.17 -15.92 -4.42
N LEU A 28 3.38 -14.61 -4.54
CA LEU A 28 4.66 -13.95 -4.25
C LEU A 28 4.47 -13.05 -3.02
N LEU A 29 5.43 -13.12 -2.10
CA LEU A 29 5.69 -12.09 -1.11
C LEU A 29 6.72 -11.13 -1.71
N MET A 30 6.40 -9.83 -1.73
CA MET A 30 7.28 -8.82 -2.27
C MET A 30 7.32 -7.57 -1.39
N ALA A 31 8.47 -6.90 -1.41
CA ALA A 31 8.70 -5.65 -0.72
C ALA A 31 9.22 -4.59 -1.69
N TYR A 32 8.94 -3.32 -1.41
CA TYR A 32 9.40 -2.19 -2.19
C TYR A 32 9.40 -0.87 -1.42
N SER A 33 10.31 0.02 -1.80
CA SER A 33 10.23 1.46 -1.47
C SER A 33 9.33 2.15 -2.50
N GLY A 34 8.33 2.90 -2.02
CA GLY A 34 7.34 3.57 -2.87
C GLY A 34 7.83 4.87 -3.52
N LYS A 35 8.96 5.43 -3.08
CA LYS A 35 9.49 6.69 -3.60
C LYS A 35 9.82 6.56 -5.09
N GLY A 36 9.35 7.53 -5.90
CA GLY A 36 9.54 7.52 -7.36
C GLY A 36 8.46 6.75 -8.14
N TYR A 37 7.47 6.13 -7.46
CA TYR A 37 6.36 5.42 -8.11
C TYR A 37 5.03 6.12 -7.88
N THR A 38 4.16 6.08 -8.89
CA THR A 38 2.80 6.67 -8.85
C THR A 38 1.81 5.85 -8.07
N ALA A 39 1.96 4.52 -8.02
CA ALA A 39 1.15 3.59 -7.24
C ALA A 39 1.73 2.16 -7.37
N CYS A 40 1.16 1.21 -6.64
CA CYS A 40 1.40 -0.21 -6.93
C CYS A 40 0.68 -0.69 -8.20
N ARG A 41 -0.56 -0.24 -8.46
CA ARG A 41 -1.36 -0.69 -9.61
C ARG A 41 -0.98 0.06 -10.87
N ARG A 42 -0.82 -0.66 -11.99
CA ARG A 42 -0.67 -0.07 -13.32
C ARG A 42 -1.94 0.69 -13.73
N ASN A 43 -1.80 1.96 -14.09
CA ASN A 43 -2.85 2.77 -14.72
C ASN A 43 -2.53 2.87 -16.22
N VAL A 44 -3.35 2.23 -17.06
CA VAL A 44 -3.19 2.30 -18.52
C VAL A 44 -3.58 3.71 -18.97
N GLY A 45 -2.65 4.47 -19.55
CA GLY A 45 -2.91 5.81 -20.11
C GLY A 45 -2.17 6.98 -19.44
N SER A 46 -1.59 6.82 -18.25
CA SER A 46 -0.83 7.90 -17.58
C SER A 46 0.68 7.71 -17.73
N SER A 47 1.35 8.68 -18.36
CA SER A 47 2.77 8.59 -18.76
C SER A 47 3.77 9.15 -17.74
N GLN A 48 3.33 9.71 -16.62
CA GLN A 48 4.24 10.53 -15.80
C GLN A 48 5.25 9.74 -14.96
N PHE A 49 4.89 8.57 -14.39
CA PHE A 49 5.85 7.68 -13.70
C PHE A 49 5.39 6.22 -13.72
N LYS A 50 6.37 5.30 -13.71
CA LYS A 50 6.14 3.85 -13.63
C LYS A 50 5.48 3.44 -12.30
N THR A 51 4.82 2.29 -12.31
CA THR A 51 4.21 1.65 -11.15
C THR A 51 5.03 0.44 -10.71
N ILE A 52 4.82 -0.03 -9.48
CA ILE A 52 5.51 -1.24 -8.98
C ILE A 52 5.15 -2.46 -9.85
N GLU A 53 3.89 -2.55 -10.31
CA GLU A 53 3.45 -3.58 -11.24
C GLU A 53 4.17 -3.50 -12.60
N ASP A 54 4.58 -2.32 -13.09
CA ASP A 54 5.34 -2.20 -14.34
C ASP A 54 6.72 -2.86 -14.25
N ASP A 55 7.46 -2.61 -13.17
CA ASP A 55 8.78 -3.22 -12.96
C ASP A 55 8.67 -4.72 -12.70
N LEU A 56 7.65 -5.15 -11.94
CA LEU A 56 7.38 -6.58 -11.73
C LEU A 56 7.03 -7.28 -13.05
N VAL A 57 6.14 -6.71 -13.86
CA VAL A 57 5.75 -7.29 -15.15
C VAL A 57 6.94 -7.35 -16.10
N SER A 58 7.74 -6.28 -16.18
CA SER A 58 8.98 -6.25 -16.95
C SER A 58 9.94 -7.37 -16.53
N ALA A 59 10.16 -7.54 -15.22
CA ALA A 59 11.01 -8.60 -14.68
C ALA A 59 10.47 -10.00 -15.01
N LEU A 60 9.17 -10.23 -14.89
CA LEU A 60 8.52 -11.51 -15.21
C LEU A 60 8.60 -11.88 -16.70
N VAL A 61 8.52 -10.88 -17.60
CA VAL A 61 8.70 -11.10 -19.04
C VAL A 61 10.16 -11.42 -19.35
N ARG A 62 11.10 -10.61 -18.82
CA ARG A 62 12.54 -10.76 -19.07
C ARG A 62 13.12 -12.06 -18.52
N SER A 63 12.63 -12.55 -17.38
CA SER A 63 13.03 -13.84 -16.81
C SER A 63 12.42 -15.04 -17.55
N GLY A 64 11.47 -14.82 -18.45
CA GLY A 64 10.73 -15.89 -19.13
C GLY A 64 9.70 -16.58 -18.25
N CYS A 65 9.25 -15.96 -17.16
CA CYS A 65 8.16 -16.49 -16.32
C CYS A 65 6.79 -16.34 -16.98
N ILE A 66 6.60 -15.30 -17.79
CA ILE A 66 5.36 -15.06 -18.55
C ILE A 66 5.68 -14.65 -20.00
N PRO A 67 4.81 -14.98 -20.97
CA PRO A 67 4.93 -14.42 -22.31
C PRO A 67 4.56 -12.93 -22.35
N GLU A 68 5.08 -12.19 -23.32
CA GLU A 68 4.87 -10.74 -23.47
C GLU A 68 3.38 -10.34 -23.49
N ASN A 69 2.54 -11.11 -24.19
CA ASN A 69 1.10 -10.85 -24.27
C ASN A 69 0.36 -10.96 -22.93
N HIS A 70 0.95 -11.60 -21.91
CA HIS A 70 0.45 -11.59 -20.53
C HIS A 70 0.91 -10.35 -19.74
N GLY A 71 2.04 -9.76 -20.12
CA GLY A 71 2.50 -8.48 -19.55
C GLY A 71 1.71 -7.29 -20.08
N GLU A 72 1.25 -7.36 -21.34
CA GLU A 72 0.31 -6.41 -21.93
C GLU A 72 -1.09 -6.52 -21.31
N ASP A 73 -1.56 -7.74 -21.08
CA ASP A 73 -2.85 -8.02 -20.45
C ASP A 73 -2.69 -8.99 -19.26
N MET A 74 -2.53 -8.40 -18.08
CA MET A 74 -2.31 -9.11 -16.82
C MET A 74 -3.49 -10.03 -16.42
N ARG A 75 -4.68 -9.86 -17.02
CA ARG A 75 -5.82 -10.77 -16.81
C ARG A 75 -5.53 -12.18 -17.33
N LYS A 76 -4.72 -12.30 -18.40
CA LYS A 76 -4.33 -13.60 -18.99
C LYS A 76 -3.45 -14.44 -18.07
N MET A 77 -2.75 -13.84 -17.12
CA MET A 77 -2.04 -14.54 -16.04
C MET A 77 -2.82 -14.58 -14.72
N SER A 78 -4.09 -14.17 -14.71
CA SER A 78 -4.91 -14.13 -13.49
C SER A 78 -4.22 -13.37 -12.35
N PHE A 79 -3.60 -12.23 -12.67
CA PHE A 79 -2.84 -11.41 -11.71
C PHE A 79 -3.79 -10.73 -10.72
N GLN A 80 -3.49 -10.86 -9.44
CA GLN A 80 -4.23 -10.25 -8.33
C GLN A 80 -3.25 -9.74 -7.28
N ARG A 81 -3.63 -8.68 -6.55
CA ARG A 81 -2.83 -8.05 -5.48
C ARG A 81 -3.69 -7.85 -4.23
N CYS A 82 -3.11 -8.02 -3.05
CA CYS A 82 -3.83 -7.89 -1.79
C CYS A 82 -4.09 -6.45 -1.37
N ALA A 83 -3.17 -5.54 -1.70
CA ALA A 83 -3.28 -4.13 -1.38
C ALA A 83 -3.00 -3.27 -2.61
N ARG A 84 -3.80 -2.22 -2.80
CA ARG A 84 -3.54 -1.14 -3.77
C ARG A 84 -2.94 0.02 -2.97
N THR A 85 -1.62 0.12 -2.95
CA THR A 85 -0.91 1.21 -2.27
C THR A 85 -0.92 2.46 -3.15
N ASP A 86 -1.13 3.62 -2.51
CA ASP A 86 -1.16 4.94 -3.15
C ASP A 86 0.25 5.40 -3.59
N LYS A 87 0.34 6.53 -4.29
CA LYS A 87 1.59 7.20 -4.64
C LYS A 87 2.52 7.37 -3.44
N GLY A 88 3.77 6.94 -3.59
CA GLY A 88 4.82 7.08 -2.57
C GLY A 88 4.74 6.09 -1.41
N VAL A 89 3.69 5.26 -1.32
CA VAL A 89 3.49 4.30 -0.23
C VAL A 89 4.38 3.07 -0.46
N SER A 90 5.09 2.65 0.59
CA SER A 90 5.99 1.49 0.54
C SER A 90 5.29 0.21 1.00
N ALA A 91 5.94 -0.95 0.83
CA ALA A 91 5.47 -2.21 1.40
C ALA A 91 6.65 -3.10 1.81
N ALA A 92 6.58 -3.67 3.01
CA ALA A 92 7.48 -4.74 3.46
C ALA A 92 6.89 -6.13 3.17
N GLY A 93 5.57 -6.23 3.00
CA GLY A 93 4.88 -7.51 2.83
C GLY A 93 3.69 -7.44 1.88
N GLN A 94 3.88 -6.88 0.68
CA GLN A 94 2.86 -6.97 -0.36
C GLN A 94 2.74 -8.42 -0.84
N VAL A 95 1.52 -8.84 -1.14
CA VAL A 95 1.24 -10.18 -1.63
C VAL A 95 0.49 -10.12 -2.96
N VAL A 96 1.02 -10.80 -3.97
CA VAL A 96 0.39 -10.93 -5.29
C VAL A 96 0.22 -12.40 -5.66
N SER A 97 -0.78 -12.71 -6.48
CA SER A 97 -0.99 -14.07 -7.01
C SER A 97 -1.21 -14.03 -8.52
N LEU A 98 -0.59 -14.97 -9.23
CA LEU A 98 -0.54 -15.00 -10.69
C LEU A 98 -0.21 -16.40 -11.22
N LYS A 99 -0.37 -16.62 -12.53
CA LYS A 99 0.00 -17.85 -13.23
C LYS A 99 1.28 -17.63 -14.04
N VAL A 100 2.30 -18.43 -13.79
CA VAL A 100 3.63 -18.35 -14.45
C VAL A 100 4.09 -19.71 -14.96
N TRP A 101 5.08 -19.70 -15.84
CA TRP A 101 5.96 -20.85 -16.05
C TRP A 101 6.92 -20.96 -14.87
N LEU A 102 6.91 -22.11 -14.19
CA LEU A 102 7.77 -22.37 -13.05
C LEU A 102 9.15 -22.82 -13.56
N ILE A 103 10.00 -21.84 -13.82
CA ILE A 103 11.38 -22.04 -14.25
C ILE A 103 12.30 -22.33 -13.05
N ASP A 104 13.46 -22.92 -13.31
CA ASP A 104 14.50 -23.09 -12.29
C ASP A 104 14.99 -21.73 -11.78
N ASP A 105 15.30 -21.64 -10.48
CA ASP A 105 15.80 -20.44 -9.81
C ASP A 105 14.93 -19.19 -10.03
N ILE A 106 13.61 -19.40 -10.12
CA ILE A 106 12.63 -18.36 -10.46
C ILE A 106 12.74 -17.09 -9.60
N LEU A 107 12.99 -17.23 -8.29
CA LEU A 107 13.13 -16.10 -7.37
C LEU A 107 14.35 -15.24 -7.75
N GLU A 108 15.51 -15.86 -7.94
CA GLU A 108 16.75 -15.18 -8.31
C GLU A 108 16.63 -14.52 -9.69
N LYS A 109 16.05 -15.22 -10.67
CA LYS A 109 15.87 -14.70 -12.03
C LYS A 109 14.89 -13.52 -12.11
N ILE A 110 13.84 -13.50 -11.30
CA ILE A 110 12.96 -12.32 -11.23
C ILE A 110 13.71 -11.16 -10.56
N ASN A 111 14.36 -11.41 -9.41
CA ASN A 111 15.08 -10.38 -8.66
C ASN A 111 16.26 -9.76 -9.42
N SER A 112 16.94 -10.51 -10.30
CA SER A 112 18.03 -9.99 -11.15
C SER A 112 17.59 -8.93 -12.17
N HIS A 113 16.28 -8.85 -12.45
CA HIS A 113 15.68 -7.84 -13.32
C HIS A 113 14.95 -6.73 -12.56
N LEU A 114 14.92 -6.80 -11.23
CA LEU A 114 14.31 -5.78 -10.38
C LEU A 114 15.36 -4.83 -9.79
N PRO A 115 15.05 -3.53 -9.66
CA PRO A 115 15.94 -2.59 -8.99
C PRO A 115 16.09 -2.95 -7.50
N SER A 116 17.16 -2.47 -6.84
CA SER A 116 17.48 -2.80 -5.44
C SER A 116 16.34 -2.54 -4.45
N HIS A 117 15.53 -1.51 -4.71
CA HIS A 117 14.39 -1.12 -3.88
C HIS A 117 13.08 -1.86 -4.20
N ILE A 118 13.10 -2.94 -4.99
CA ILE A 118 11.99 -3.87 -5.18
C ILE A 118 12.52 -5.31 -5.09
N ARG A 119 11.98 -6.13 -4.20
CA ARG A 119 12.42 -7.52 -4.00
C ARG A 119 11.27 -8.49 -3.87
N ILE A 120 11.39 -9.65 -4.49
CA ILE A 120 10.57 -10.83 -4.23
C ILE A 120 11.27 -11.62 -3.13
N LEU A 121 10.62 -11.68 -1.97
CA LEU A 121 11.16 -12.30 -0.76
C LEU A 121 10.77 -13.77 -0.66
N GLY A 122 9.59 -14.13 -1.20
CA GLY A 122 9.06 -15.48 -1.08
C GLY A 122 8.16 -15.86 -2.25
N LEU A 123 8.10 -17.17 -2.51
CA LEU A 123 7.23 -17.76 -3.53
C LEU A 123 6.63 -19.05 -2.99
N LYS A 124 5.31 -19.20 -3.13
CA LYS A 124 4.60 -20.46 -2.84
C LYS A 124 3.69 -20.86 -3.99
N ARG A 125 3.61 -22.15 -4.28
CA ARG A 125 2.60 -22.70 -5.20
C ARG A 125 1.27 -22.77 -4.47
N VAL A 126 0.19 -22.51 -5.20
CA VAL A 126 -1.17 -22.59 -4.66
C VAL A 126 -2.09 -23.26 -5.67
N THR A 127 -3.31 -23.59 -5.23
CA THR A 127 -4.32 -24.16 -6.13
C THR A 127 -4.73 -23.17 -7.22
N GLY A 128 -5.18 -23.70 -8.37
CA GLY A 128 -5.46 -22.89 -9.56
C GLY A 128 -6.51 -21.79 -9.37
N GLY A 129 -7.44 -21.97 -8.41
CA GLY A 129 -8.50 -21.03 -8.07
C GLY A 129 -8.15 -20.03 -6.97
N PHE A 130 -6.94 -20.07 -6.41
CA PHE A 130 -6.53 -19.13 -5.37
C PHE A 130 -6.49 -17.69 -5.89
N ASN A 131 -7.10 -16.77 -5.13
CA ASN A 131 -7.07 -15.33 -5.37
C ASN A 131 -6.64 -14.62 -4.08
N SER A 132 -5.43 -14.04 -4.09
CA SER A 132 -4.84 -13.42 -2.91
C SER A 132 -5.67 -12.27 -2.32
N LYS A 133 -6.31 -11.45 -3.17
CA LYS A 133 -7.18 -10.34 -2.73
C LYS A 133 -8.40 -10.83 -1.96
N ASN A 134 -9.00 -11.93 -2.42
CA ASN A 134 -10.25 -12.46 -1.88
C ASN A 134 -10.02 -13.36 -0.66
N ARG A 135 -8.78 -13.83 -0.46
CA ARG A 135 -8.41 -14.72 0.65
C ARG A 135 -7.71 -14.00 1.80
N CYS A 136 -7.28 -12.76 1.65
CA CYS A 136 -6.69 -12.01 2.75
C CYS A 136 -7.76 -11.40 3.67
N ASP A 137 -7.53 -11.49 4.97
CA ASP A 137 -8.50 -11.19 6.02
C ASP A 137 -8.31 -9.80 6.62
N ALA A 138 -7.05 -9.37 6.71
CA ALA A 138 -6.65 -8.12 7.30
C ALA A 138 -5.35 -7.62 6.69
N ARG A 139 -5.02 -6.37 6.97
CA ARG A 139 -3.73 -5.76 6.65
C ARG A 139 -3.23 -5.04 7.89
N THR A 140 -1.93 -5.14 8.13
CA THR A 140 -1.22 -4.30 9.08
C THR A 140 -0.38 -3.31 8.30
N TYR A 141 -0.56 -2.03 8.60
CA TYR A 141 0.25 -0.94 8.09
C TYR A 141 0.99 -0.30 9.25
N VAL A 142 2.15 0.27 8.92
CA VAL A 142 2.85 1.21 9.79
C VAL A 142 2.97 2.55 9.10
N TYR A 143 2.97 3.63 9.88
CA TYR A 143 3.17 4.99 9.43
C TYR A 143 4.31 5.61 10.24
N MET A 144 5.49 5.72 9.63
CA MET A 144 6.65 6.37 10.22
C MET A 144 6.56 7.88 9.98
N LEU A 145 6.76 8.68 11.02
CA LEU A 145 6.72 10.13 10.92
C LEU A 145 7.68 10.82 11.89
N PRO A 146 8.23 11.99 11.53
CA PRO A 146 8.93 12.84 12.49
C PRO A 146 8.01 13.27 13.64
N THR A 147 8.51 13.23 14.87
CA THR A 147 7.67 13.47 16.06
C THR A 147 7.19 14.90 16.21
N PHE A 148 7.82 15.88 15.55
CA PHE A 148 7.32 17.27 15.50
C PHE A 148 5.92 17.38 14.85
N ALA A 149 5.43 16.32 14.19
CA ALA A 149 4.03 16.18 13.81
C ALA A 149 3.07 16.18 15.01
N PHE A 150 3.56 15.93 16.23
CA PHE A 150 2.78 15.98 17.47
C PHE A 150 3.12 17.20 18.35
N ALA A 151 4.05 18.04 17.93
CA ALA A 151 4.39 19.27 18.65
C ALA A 151 3.19 20.23 18.67
N HIS A 152 2.70 20.62 19.83
CA HIS A 152 1.58 21.54 19.93
C HIS A 152 1.98 22.92 19.41
N LYS A 153 1.17 23.49 18.50
CA LYS A 153 1.54 24.68 17.72
C LYS A 153 1.94 25.91 18.54
N ASP A 154 1.34 26.08 19.73
CA ASP A 154 1.57 27.24 20.61
C ASP A 154 2.51 26.96 21.79
N ARG A 155 2.80 25.69 22.09
CA ARG A 155 3.47 25.29 23.35
C ARG A 155 4.86 24.72 23.13
N ASP A 156 5.08 24.10 21.98
CA ASP A 156 6.28 23.34 21.69
C ASP A 156 7.07 23.95 20.54
N VAL A 157 8.36 23.63 20.46
CA VAL A 157 9.19 23.93 19.29
C VAL A 157 8.69 23.15 18.07
N GLN A 158 8.68 23.77 16.89
CA GLN A 158 8.06 23.23 15.66
C GLN A 158 9.07 22.65 14.66
N ASP A 159 10.32 22.50 15.07
CA ASP A 159 11.41 22.00 14.22
C ASP A 159 11.92 20.63 14.69
N GLU A 160 13.00 20.15 14.06
CA GLU A 160 13.61 18.84 14.27
C GLU A 160 14.23 18.67 15.68
N THR A 161 14.33 19.75 16.47
CA THR A 161 14.77 19.70 17.87
C THR A 161 13.67 19.26 18.84
N TYR A 162 12.41 19.24 18.39
CA TYR A 162 11.29 18.72 19.19
C TYR A 162 11.54 17.28 19.64
N ARG A 163 11.14 16.97 20.87
CA ARG A 163 11.14 15.61 21.43
C ARG A 163 9.78 15.27 22.00
N LEU A 164 9.28 14.09 21.66
CA LEU A 164 7.95 13.65 22.04
C LEU A 164 7.90 13.35 23.53
N SER A 165 7.06 14.11 24.25
CA SER A 165 6.82 13.83 25.66
C SER A 165 5.94 12.59 25.85
N ALA A 166 6.11 11.92 27.00
CA ALA A 166 5.24 10.80 27.37
C ALA A 166 3.76 11.20 27.48
N ASP A 167 3.47 12.44 27.90
CA ASP A 167 2.11 12.98 27.96
C ASP A 167 1.48 13.11 26.57
N THR A 168 2.22 13.68 25.62
CA THR A 168 1.77 13.80 24.24
C THR A 168 1.59 12.41 23.61
N LEU A 169 2.50 11.47 23.83
CA LEU A 169 2.37 10.09 23.35
C LEU A 169 1.13 9.40 23.95
N ARG A 170 0.84 9.59 25.24
CA ARG A 170 -0.41 9.11 25.87
C ARG A 170 -1.66 9.70 25.22
N GLN A 171 -1.65 11.01 24.91
CA GLN A 171 -2.75 11.65 24.21
C GLN A 171 -2.94 11.06 22.80
N VAL A 172 -1.85 10.92 22.03
CA VAL A 172 -1.86 10.29 20.70
C VAL A 172 -2.47 8.89 20.78
N ASN A 173 -1.99 8.04 21.70
CA ASN A 173 -2.48 6.68 21.85
C ASN A 173 -3.95 6.60 22.29
N ARG A 174 -4.41 7.52 23.14
CA ARG A 174 -5.84 7.62 23.51
C ARG A 174 -6.70 7.94 22.29
N LEU A 175 -6.29 8.89 21.44
CA LEU A 175 -7.03 9.26 20.23
C LEU A 175 -7.01 8.16 19.17
N LEU A 176 -5.86 7.51 18.96
CA LEU A 176 -5.74 6.37 18.04
C LEU A 176 -6.61 5.19 18.47
N ALA A 177 -6.71 4.93 19.77
CA ALA A 177 -7.56 3.86 20.30
C ALA A 177 -9.05 4.07 20.00
N CYS A 178 -9.52 5.32 19.83
CA CYS A 178 -10.90 5.60 19.43
C CYS A 178 -11.25 5.08 18.04
N TYR A 179 -10.26 4.80 17.17
CA TYR A 179 -10.51 4.20 15.87
C TYR A 179 -10.85 2.72 15.92
N LYS A 180 -10.57 2.03 17.03
CA LYS A 180 -10.84 0.60 17.19
C LYS A 180 -12.33 0.32 17.10
N GLY A 181 -12.69 -0.81 16.51
CA GLY A 181 -14.07 -1.19 16.29
C GLY A 181 -14.57 -0.90 14.87
N THR A 182 -15.88 -0.98 14.70
CA THR A 182 -16.56 -0.73 13.43
C THR A 182 -17.12 0.69 13.44
N HIS A 183 -16.66 1.52 12.51
CA HIS A 183 -17.13 2.89 12.36
C HIS A 183 -17.43 3.22 10.91
N ASN A 184 -18.14 4.32 10.71
CA ASN A 184 -18.40 4.86 9.38
C ASN A 184 -17.27 5.78 8.93
N PHE A 185 -16.38 5.28 8.06
CA PHE A 185 -15.19 6.01 7.63
C PHE A 185 -15.43 6.90 6.39
N HIS A 186 -16.66 7.35 6.11
CA HIS A 186 -16.97 8.12 4.89
C HIS A 186 -16.18 9.45 4.79
N ASN A 187 -15.91 10.12 5.92
CA ASN A 187 -15.07 11.32 5.96
C ASN A 187 -13.58 11.02 5.76
N PHE A 188 -13.17 9.77 5.99
CA PHE A 188 -11.79 9.30 5.89
C PHE A 188 -11.43 8.80 4.48
N THR A 189 -12.29 9.01 3.50
CA THR A 189 -12.00 8.69 2.10
C THR A 189 -12.52 9.81 1.20
N SER A 190 -12.43 9.62 -0.11
CA SER A 190 -13.03 10.49 -1.13
C SER A 190 -14.22 9.77 -1.76
N GLN A 191 -15.20 10.53 -2.25
CA GLN A 191 -16.35 10.01 -3.02
C GLN A 191 -17.16 8.91 -2.28
N LYS A 192 -17.34 9.08 -0.96
CA LYS A 192 -18.26 8.26 -0.17
C LYS A 192 -19.25 9.12 0.62
N GLY A 193 -20.52 8.76 0.51
CA GLY A 193 -21.62 9.33 1.27
C GLY A 193 -21.72 8.73 2.68
N PRO A 194 -22.34 9.47 3.63
CA PRO A 194 -22.46 9.07 5.02
C PRO A 194 -23.35 7.83 5.26
N ARG A 195 -24.20 7.46 4.30
CA ARG A 195 -25.09 6.29 4.45
C ARG A 195 -24.66 5.08 3.63
N GLU A 196 -23.52 5.16 2.94
CA GLU A 196 -23.03 4.04 2.16
C GLU A 196 -22.53 2.91 3.07
N PRO A 197 -23.11 1.69 3.01
CA PRO A 197 -22.63 0.57 3.84
C PRO A 197 -21.17 0.22 3.54
N SER A 198 -20.74 0.47 2.30
CA SER A 198 -19.35 0.29 1.87
C SER A 198 -18.37 1.28 2.50
N ALA A 199 -18.80 2.24 3.34
CA ALA A 199 -17.93 3.08 4.16
C ALA A 199 -17.67 2.53 5.57
N GLN A 200 -18.43 1.51 6.00
CA GLN A 200 -18.24 0.83 7.28
C GLN A 200 -16.95 0.00 7.24
N ARG A 201 -16.01 0.26 8.15
CA ARG A 201 -14.75 -0.48 8.24
C ARG A 201 -14.47 -0.88 9.67
N TYR A 202 -13.79 -2.00 9.82
CA TYR A 202 -13.39 -2.55 11.10
C TYR A 202 -11.88 -2.42 11.29
N VAL A 203 -11.50 -1.63 12.28
CA VAL A 203 -10.11 -1.49 12.77
C VAL A 203 -9.97 -2.37 14.00
N LEU A 204 -9.03 -3.31 13.95
CA LEU A 204 -8.74 -4.21 15.05
C LEU A 204 -7.94 -3.49 16.13
N ASP A 205 -6.91 -2.75 15.71
CA ASP A 205 -6.02 -2.06 16.62
C ASP A 205 -5.31 -0.89 15.94
N MET A 206 -5.01 0.16 16.70
CA MET A 206 -4.19 1.30 16.24
C MET A 206 -3.50 1.97 17.42
N PHE A 207 -2.17 2.13 17.34
CA PHE A 207 -1.35 2.75 18.39
C PHE A 207 -0.06 3.33 17.81
N CYS A 208 0.61 4.20 18.57
CA CYS A 208 1.93 4.75 18.29
C CYS A 208 2.95 4.12 19.25
N GLU A 209 4.04 3.62 18.68
CA GLU A 209 5.21 3.12 19.41
C GLU A 209 6.01 4.28 20.03
N GLU A 210 6.89 3.95 20.98
CA GLU A 210 7.85 4.88 21.57
C GLU A 210 8.74 5.48 20.48
N PRO A 211 9.15 6.77 20.63
CA PRO A 211 9.98 7.42 19.65
C PRO A 211 11.40 6.87 19.64
N PHE A 212 12.10 7.07 18.53
CA PHE A 212 13.52 6.75 18.40
C PHE A 212 14.22 7.83 17.58
N GLU A 213 15.51 8.01 17.82
CA GLU A 213 16.33 8.96 17.08
C GLU A 213 17.13 8.30 15.96
N ARG A 214 17.18 8.96 14.80
CA ARG A 214 18.06 8.65 13.68
C ARG A 214 18.56 9.95 13.05
N ASP A 215 19.87 10.05 12.88
CA ASP A 215 20.52 11.17 12.20
C ASP A 215 20.14 12.57 12.73
N GLY A 216 19.91 12.68 14.05
CA GLY A 216 19.56 13.93 14.73
C GLY A 216 18.07 14.27 14.74
N MET A 217 17.23 13.51 14.04
CA MET A 217 15.78 13.65 14.02
C MET A 217 15.12 12.53 14.82
N GLU A 218 14.05 12.88 15.55
CA GLU A 218 13.24 11.91 16.28
C GLU A 218 12.03 11.49 15.43
N PHE A 219 11.80 10.18 15.36
CA PHE A 219 10.70 9.55 14.63
C PHE A 219 9.87 8.70 15.58
N ALA A 220 8.59 8.50 15.24
CA ALA A 220 7.73 7.50 15.85
C ALA A 220 7.06 6.65 14.77
N VAL A 221 6.47 5.52 15.18
CA VAL A 221 5.78 4.60 14.27
C VAL A 221 4.36 4.38 14.77
N ILE A 222 3.38 4.79 13.98
CA ILE A 222 1.98 4.42 14.20
C ILE A 222 1.73 3.08 13.51
N LYS A 223 1.24 2.08 14.25
CA LYS A 223 0.82 0.79 13.71
C LYS A 223 -0.71 0.72 13.69
N VAL A 224 -1.27 0.24 12.58
CA VAL A 224 -2.72 0.03 12.43
C VAL A 224 -3.00 -1.33 11.78
N LYS A 225 -3.91 -2.09 12.39
CA LYS A 225 -4.42 -3.36 11.85
C LYS A 225 -5.91 -3.23 11.60
N GLY A 226 -6.35 -3.55 10.39
CA GLY A 226 -7.74 -3.48 9.97
C GLY A 226 -8.09 -4.56 8.97
N GLN A 227 -9.37 -4.92 8.85
CA GLN A 227 -9.82 -5.92 7.88
C GLN A 227 -9.60 -5.45 6.44
N SER A 228 -10.03 -4.22 6.16
CA SER A 228 -9.84 -3.57 4.87
C SER A 228 -9.76 -2.06 5.08
N PHE A 229 -9.11 -1.39 4.14
CA PHE A 229 -8.96 0.06 4.15
C PHE A 229 -9.42 0.63 2.81
N MET A 230 -10.12 1.77 2.86
CA MET A 230 -10.43 2.57 1.69
C MET A 230 -9.23 3.41 1.27
N THR A 231 -9.28 3.93 0.05
CA THR A 231 -8.31 4.91 -0.46
C THR A 231 -8.18 6.08 0.54
N HIS A 232 -6.95 6.49 0.83
CA HIS A 232 -6.62 7.55 1.78
C HIS A 232 -6.99 7.31 3.26
N GLN A 233 -7.69 6.23 3.63
CA GLN A 233 -8.25 6.04 4.98
C GLN A 233 -7.22 6.21 6.10
N ILE A 234 -6.12 5.44 6.05
CA ILE A 234 -5.09 5.48 7.09
C ILE A 234 -4.45 6.87 7.18
N ARG A 235 -4.17 7.49 6.03
CA ARG A 235 -3.54 8.82 5.95
C ARG A 235 -4.45 9.91 6.52
N LYS A 236 -5.77 9.79 6.34
CA LYS A 236 -6.76 10.68 6.94
C LYS A 236 -6.93 10.43 8.45
N MET A 237 -6.89 9.16 8.89
CA MET A 237 -6.92 8.81 10.32
C MET A 237 -5.73 9.43 11.05
N VAL A 238 -4.52 9.24 10.52
CA VAL A 238 -3.30 9.87 11.06
C VAL A 238 -3.40 11.40 10.99
N GLY A 239 -3.85 11.95 9.86
CA GLY A 239 -3.95 13.39 9.66
C GLY A 239 -4.90 14.08 10.66
N LEU A 240 -6.03 13.46 10.99
CA LEU A 240 -6.96 14.01 11.98
C LEU A 240 -6.34 14.04 13.39
N VAL A 241 -5.70 12.95 13.80
CA VAL A 241 -5.03 12.88 15.12
C VAL A 241 -3.91 13.92 15.20
N VAL A 242 -3.12 14.08 14.14
CA VAL A 242 -2.10 15.13 14.07
C VAL A 242 -2.73 16.51 14.22
N ALA A 243 -3.82 16.83 13.52
CA ALA A 243 -4.48 18.12 13.63
C ALA A 243 -5.00 18.40 15.04
N ILE A 244 -5.55 17.38 15.71
CA ILE A 244 -6.01 17.48 17.10
C ILE A 244 -4.84 17.73 18.06
N VAL A 245 -3.81 16.89 18.02
CA VAL A 245 -2.67 16.96 18.95
C VAL A 245 -1.87 18.26 18.77
N LYS A 246 -1.75 18.75 17.53
CA LYS A 246 -1.11 20.05 17.25
C LYS A 246 -1.97 21.25 17.68
N GLY A 247 -3.24 21.06 18.02
CA GLY A 247 -4.15 22.11 18.47
C GLY A 247 -4.86 22.87 17.34
N TYR A 248 -4.94 22.31 16.14
CA TYR A 248 -5.73 22.88 15.04
C TYR A 248 -7.20 22.47 15.08
N ALA A 249 -7.50 21.33 15.72
CA ALA A 249 -8.87 20.84 15.88
C ALA A 249 -9.15 20.44 17.34
N PRO A 250 -10.36 20.65 17.84
CA PRO A 250 -10.79 20.11 19.14
C PRO A 250 -10.93 18.58 19.08
N GLU A 251 -10.76 17.88 20.21
CA GLU A 251 -10.80 16.41 20.24
C GLU A 251 -12.17 15.82 19.82
N ASP A 252 -13.26 16.57 20.07
CA ASP A 252 -14.63 16.15 19.75
C ASP A 252 -14.85 15.97 18.23
N VAL A 253 -14.00 16.57 17.38
CA VAL A 253 -14.05 16.39 15.93
C VAL A 253 -13.90 14.92 15.52
N LEU A 254 -13.18 14.12 16.32
CA LEU A 254 -12.97 12.70 16.03
C LEU A 254 -14.30 11.96 16.13
N GLU A 255 -15.08 12.17 17.19
CA GLU A 255 -16.38 11.55 17.35
C GLU A 255 -17.39 12.11 16.33
N ARG A 256 -17.39 13.42 16.09
CA ARG A 256 -18.22 14.06 15.06
C ARG A 256 -17.96 13.51 13.66
N SER A 257 -16.72 13.11 13.35
CA SER A 257 -16.33 12.59 12.03
C SER A 257 -17.02 11.28 11.64
N TRP A 258 -17.60 10.55 12.61
CA TRP A 258 -18.40 9.35 12.38
C TRP A 258 -19.84 9.64 11.96
N GLY A 259 -20.34 10.82 12.32
CA GLY A 259 -21.70 11.25 12.02
C GLY A 259 -21.93 11.56 10.54
N GLU A 260 -23.14 12.02 10.22
CA GLU A 260 -23.50 12.34 8.82
C GLU A 260 -22.84 13.63 8.31
N ALA A 261 -22.42 14.52 9.21
CA ALA A 261 -21.77 15.77 8.87
C ALA A 261 -20.45 15.51 8.12
N LYS A 262 -20.19 16.33 7.09
CA LYS A 262 -18.89 16.32 6.42
C LYS A 262 -17.86 17.06 7.26
N VAL A 263 -16.70 16.43 7.39
CA VAL A 263 -15.51 16.97 8.06
C VAL A 263 -14.37 16.99 7.05
N ASP A 264 -13.71 18.13 6.90
CA ASP A 264 -12.53 18.25 6.03
C ASP A 264 -11.29 17.64 6.71
N VAL A 265 -11.23 16.31 6.70
CA VAL A 265 -10.15 15.56 7.36
C VAL A 265 -8.83 15.71 6.59
N PRO A 266 -7.75 16.23 7.24
CA PRO A 266 -6.44 16.36 6.62
C PRO A 266 -5.88 15.01 6.18
N LYS A 267 -5.24 14.97 5.01
CA LYS A 267 -4.64 13.75 4.46
C LYS A 267 -3.12 13.81 4.59
N ALA A 268 -2.56 13.06 5.54
CA ALA A 268 -1.12 12.97 5.75
C ALA A 268 -0.37 12.50 4.47
N PRO A 269 0.93 12.78 4.30
CA PRO A 269 1.72 12.33 3.16
C PRO A 269 1.71 10.79 2.96
N GLY A 270 1.99 10.32 1.75
CA GLY A 270 2.11 8.88 1.48
C GLY A 270 3.45 8.28 1.92
N LEU A 271 4.48 9.13 2.04
CA LEU A 271 5.88 8.75 2.27
C LEU A 271 6.07 7.84 3.49
N GLY A 272 5.46 8.20 4.62
CA GLY A 272 5.59 7.45 5.87
C GLY A 272 4.84 6.12 5.91
N LEU A 273 3.89 5.90 4.99
CA LEU A 273 3.01 4.74 5.02
C LEU A 273 3.68 3.51 4.40
N VAL A 274 3.67 2.40 5.15
CA VAL A 274 4.22 1.12 4.73
C VAL A 274 3.20 0.00 4.98
N LEU A 275 2.87 -0.78 3.95
CA LEU A 275 2.17 -2.05 4.15
C LEU A 275 3.13 -3.05 4.79
N GLU A 276 2.92 -3.37 6.05
CA GLU A 276 3.79 -4.26 6.81
C GLU A 276 3.45 -5.73 6.55
N ARG A 277 2.16 -6.09 6.67
CA ARG A 277 1.73 -7.50 6.58
C ARG A 277 0.35 -7.64 5.96
N VAL A 278 0.20 -8.66 5.13
CA VAL A 278 -1.10 -9.18 4.68
C VAL A 278 -1.41 -10.46 5.46
N HIS A 279 -2.61 -10.52 6.01
CA HIS A 279 -3.07 -11.55 6.92
C HIS A 279 -3.94 -12.59 6.20
N PHE A 280 -3.68 -13.88 6.44
CA PHE A 280 -4.37 -15.03 5.84
C PHE A 280 -4.81 -16.07 6.90
N GLU A 281 -4.93 -15.68 8.16
CA GLU A 281 -5.21 -16.58 9.27
C GLU A 281 -6.56 -17.31 9.12
N THR A 282 -7.59 -16.65 8.59
CA THR A 282 -8.89 -17.31 8.34
C THR A 282 -8.79 -18.27 7.17
N TYR A 283 -8.04 -17.92 6.12
CA TYR A 283 -7.74 -18.85 5.03
C TYR A 283 -7.03 -20.10 5.56
N ASN A 284 -5.99 -19.92 6.37
CA ASN A 284 -5.22 -21.03 6.94
C ASN A 284 -6.04 -21.88 7.90
N ARG A 285 -6.90 -21.27 8.74
CA ARG A 285 -7.81 -22.02 9.62
C ARG A 285 -8.84 -22.84 8.84
N ARG A 286 -9.32 -22.33 7.70
CA ARG A 286 -10.36 -22.98 6.90
C ARG A 286 -9.81 -24.06 5.96
N PHE A 287 -8.63 -23.85 5.39
CA PHE A 287 -8.09 -24.72 4.34
C PHE A 287 -6.75 -25.38 4.72
N GLY A 288 -5.98 -24.81 5.65
CA GLY A 288 -4.64 -25.29 5.97
C GLY A 288 -4.56 -26.65 6.66
N GLY A 289 -5.69 -27.21 7.12
CA GLY A 289 -5.76 -28.52 7.77
C GLY A 289 -6.48 -29.60 6.96
N ASP A 290 -6.87 -29.32 5.71
CA ASP A 290 -7.69 -30.24 4.90
C ASP A 290 -6.88 -31.32 4.15
N GLY A 291 -5.55 -31.33 4.32
CA GLY A 291 -4.63 -32.26 3.65
C GLY A 291 -4.44 -31.99 2.16
N LEU A 292 -5.09 -30.97 1.60
CA LEU A 292 -5.10 -30.60 0.18
C LEU A 292 -4.48 -29.21 -0.07
N HIS A 293 -4.59 -28.28 0.89
CA HIS A 293 -4.04 -26.94 0.79
C HIS A 293 -2.93 -26.70 1.81
N GLU A 294 -1.78 -26.20 1.34
CA GLU A 294 -0.74 -25.69 2.23
C GLU A 294 -1.17 -24.35 2.85
N PRO A 295 -0.96 -24.15 4.17
CA PRO A 295 -1.12 -22.84 4.80
C PRO A 295 -0.27 -21.77 4.12
N LEU A 296 -0.86 -20.62 3.83
CA LEU A 296 -0.15 -19.45 3.35
C LEU A 296 0.40 -18.66 4.55
N ASP A 297 1.63 -18.98 4.90
CA ASP A 297 2.42 -18.33 5.95
C ASP A 297 3.82 -17.96 5.42
N TRP A 298 4.40 -16.90 5.96
CA TRP A 298 5.70 -16.34 5.52
C TRP A 298 6.72 -16.27 6.66
N ALA A 299 6.61 -17.10 7.70
CA ALA A 299 7.48 -17.05 8.87
C ALA A 299 8.97 -17.20 8.52
N ARG A 300 9.31 -17.91 7.43
CA ARG A 300 10.70 -18.06 6.98
C ARG A 300 11.25 -16.78 6.35
N GLU A 301 10.39 -15.99 5.75
CA GLU A 301 10.71 -14.74 5.05
C GLU A 301 10.58 -13.51 5.96
N GLU A 302 10.12 -13.65 7.22
CA GLU A 302 9.95 -12.53 8.15
C GLU A 302 11.27 -11.78 8.41
N ALA A 303 12.39 -12.50 8.57
CA ALA A 303 13.70 -11.89 8.78
C ALA A 303 14.16 -11.08 7.56
N GLU A 304 13.92 -11.58 6.35
CA GLU A 304 14.28 -10.88 5.11
C GLU A 304 13.40 -9.65 4.88
N ALA A 305 12.09 -9.75 5.17
CA ALA A 305 11.18 -8.62 5.12
C ALA A 305 11.56 -7.51 6.12
N ALA A 306 11.97 -7.89 7.33
CA ALA A 306 12.48 -6.94 8.32
C ALA A 306 13.79 -6.29 7.86
N ALA A 307 14.74 -7.07 7.34
CA ALA A 307 16.00 -6.56 6.81
C ALA A 307 15.77 -5.58 5.64
N PHE A 308 14.88 -5.91 4.70
CA PHE A 308 14.54 -5.02 3.60
C PHE A 308 13.94 -3.70 4.09
N LYS A 309 13.09 -3.73 5.12
CA LYS A 309 12.50 -2.54 5.71
C LYS A 309 13.56 -1.60 6.28
N GLU A 310 14.50 -2.14 7.05
CA GLU A 310 15.62 -1.38 7.65
C GLU A 310 16.65 -0.90 6.62
N GLN A 311 16.85 -1.62 5.51
CA GLN A 311 17.89 -1.30 4.53
C GLN A 311 17.39 -0.40 3.38
N HIS A 312 16.11 -0.50 3.01
CA HIS A 312 15.59 0.15 1.81
C HIS A 312 14.39 1.07 2.07
N ILE A 313 13.50 0.73 3.00
CA ILE A 313 12.27 1.51 3.24
C ILE A 313 12.55 2.66 4.20
N TYR A 314 12.95 2.36 5.44
CA TYR A 314 13.15 3.37 6.49
C TYR A 314 14.24 4.39 6.13
N PRO A 315 15.42 4.02 5.59
CA PRO A 315 16.42 4.99 5.18
C PRO A 315 15.90 5.95 4.10
N THR A 316 15.08 5.46 3.16
CA THR A 316 14.45 6.32 2.14
C THR A 316 13.49 7.32 2.78
N ILE A 317 12.65 6.88 3.72
CA ILE A 317 11.71 7.76 4.44
C ILE A 317 12.48 8.83 5.22
N ILE A 318 13.43 8.41 6.05
CA ILE A 318 14.23 9.29 6.91
C ILE A 318 15.00 10.31 6.07
N SER A 319 15.72 9.86 5.05
CA SER A 319 16.49 10.74 4.15
C SER A 319 15.58 11.74 3.42
N THR A 320 14.39 11.30 2.99
CA THR A 320 13.42 12.19 2.33
C THR A 320 12.86 13.22 3.28
N GLU A 321 12.52 12.85 4.53
CA GLU A 321 12.08 13.82 5.53
C GLU A 321 13.18 14.84 5.86
N ARG A 322 14.42 14.40 5.96
CA ARG A 322 15.57 15.28 6.24
C ARG A 322 15.84 16.29 5.12
N HIS A 323 15.83 15.84 3.87
CA HIS A 323 16.26 16.68 2.73
C HIS A 323 15.12 17.40 2.04
N GLU A 324 13.95 16.76 1.94
CA GLU A 324 12.78 17.30 1.23
C GLU A 324 11.73 17.85 2.20
N ARG A 325 11.83 17.56 3.51
CA ARG A 325 10.96 18.11 4.56
C ARG A 325 9.47 17.88 4.29
N SER A 326 9.14 16.70 3.77
CA SER A 326 7.78 16.28 3.34
C SER A 326 6.72 16.51 4.42
N MET A 327 6.96 16.04 5.64
CA MET A 327 6.06 16.22 6.78
C MET A 327 5.93 17.69 7.15
N ALA A 328 7.04 18.43 7.25
CA ALA A 328 7.01 19.85 7.63
C ALA A 328 6.23 20.71 6.61
N GLN A 329 6.42 20.45 5.30
CA GLN A 329 5.64 21.11 4.25
C GLN A 329 4.15 20.83 4.39
N TRP A 330 3.76 19.56 4.61
CA TRP A 330 2.35 19.21 4.82
C TRP A 330 1.78 19.82 6.11
N LEU A 331 2.53 19.84 7.22
CA LEU A 331 2.08 20.44 8.47
C LEU A 331 1.75 21.94 8.30
N SER A 332 2.45 22.64 7.40
CA SER A 332 2.17 24.05 7.09
C SER A 332 0.80 24.28 6.42
N THR A 333 0.17 23.23 5.88
CA THR A 333 -1.17 23.31 5.28
C THR A 333 -2.29 23.04 6.27
N LEU A 334 -2.01 22.61 7.50
CA LEU A 334 -3.05 22.35 8.51
C LEU A 334 -3.95 23.56 8.80
N PRO A 335 -3.47 24.82 8.81
CA PRO A 335 -4.33 25.99 9.01
C PRO A 335 -5.41 26.19 7.93
N THR A 336 -5.30 25.56 6.76
CA THR A 336 -6.28 25.73 5.68
C THR A 336 -7.54 24.88 5.87
N HIS A 337 -7.52 23.94 6.81
CA HIS A 337 -8.66 23.06 7.09
C HIS A 337 -9.64 23.72 8.07
N ASP A 338 -10.94 23.64 7.76
CA ASP A 338 -12.00 24.14 8.63
C ASP A 338 -12.61 23.00 9.46
N PHE A 339 -12.31 23.00 10.76
CA PHE A 339 -12.84 22.02 11.73
C PHE A 339 -14.09 22.51 12.47
N SER A 340 -14.52 23.75 12.19
CA SER A 340 -15.67 24.41 12.81
C SER A 340 -16.93 24.31 11.96
N ALA A 341 -16.80 24.37 10.64
CA ALA A 341 -17.93 24.22 9.74
C ALA A 341 -18.38 22.76 9.62
N THR A 342 -19.60 22.46 10.09
CA THR A 342 -20.37 21.38 9.49
C THR A 342 -20.68 21.82 8.06
N ALA A 343 -20.09 21.17 7.05
CA ALA A 343 -20.33 21.56 5.67
C ALA A 343 -21.81 21.31 5.30
N HIS A 344 -22.64 22.32 5.54
CA HIS A 344 -24.00 22.48 5.02
C HIS A 344 -24.06 23.65 4.02
N ALA A 345 -22.92 24.25 3.67
CA ALA A 345 -22.87 25.48 2.87
C ALA A 345 -21.85 25.50 1.72
N ALA A 346 -21.36 24.36 1.24
CA ALA A 346 -20.54 24.32 0.01
C ALA A 346 -21.39 24.02 -1.23
N GLY A 347 -22.46 24.80 -1.38
CA GLY A 347 -23.32 24.84 -2.57
C GLY A 347 -23.05 26.11 -3.39
N ALA A 348 -21.80 26.53 -3.54
CA ALA A 348 -21.42 27.63 -4.42
C ALA A 348 -20.14 27.27 -5.18
N LYS A 349 -20.29 27.13 -6.50
CA LYS A 349 -19.25 26.78 -7.46
C LYS A 349 -18.10 27.80 -7.45
N VAL A 350 -16.87 27.30 -7.50
CA VAL A 350 -15.74 27.96 -8.16
C VAL A 350 -15.20 26.97 -9.20
N PRO A 351 -15.07 27.33 -10.49
CA PRO A 351 -14.63 26.39 -11.51
C PRO A 351 -13.10 26.24 -11.46
N SER A 352 -12.63 25.01 -11.26
CA SER A 352 -11.25 24.61 -11.55
C SER A 352 -11.16 23.94 -12.93
N PRO A 353 -9.99 23.98 -13.60
CA PRO A 353 -9.86 23.64 -15.01
C PRO A 353 -10.08 22.14 -15.25
N GLN A 354 -10.76 21.82 -16.35
CA GLN A 354 -11.04 20.47 -16.80
C GLN A 354 -9.76 19.64 -16.98
N GLU A 355 -9.61 18.58 -16.20
CA GLU A 355 -8.85 17.39 -16.62
C GLU A 355 -9.85 16.27 -16.89
N GLY A 356 -9.67 15.62 -18.05
CA GLY A 356 -10.64 14.74 -18.69
C GLY A 356 -11.06 13.54 -17.86
N SER A 357 -12.37 13.32 -17.86
CA SER A 357 -13.05 12.14 -17.37
C SER A 357 -12.73 10.91 -18.24
N GLU A 358 -12.23 9.84 -17.62
CA GLU A 358 -12.39 8.48 -18.14
C GLU A 358 -13.25 7.69 -17.16
N GLU A 359 -14.30 7.10 -17.70
CA GLU A 359 -15.36 6.36 -17.03
C GLU A 359 -14.83 5.03 -16.46
N ASP A 360 -14.81 4.90 -15.13
CA ASP A 360 -14.67 3.60 -14.45
C ASP A 360 -16.07 2.97 -14.29
N GLY A 361 -16.50 2.24 -15.31
CA GLY A 361 -17.49 1.17 -15.16
C GLY A 361 -16.77 -0.16 -15.02
N ASP A 362 -16.79 -0.77 -13.83
CA ASP A 362 -17.53 -2.03 -13.66
C ASP A 362 -17.55 -2.48 -12.20
N SER A 363 -18.73 -2.99 -11.85
CA SER A 363 -19.11 -3.70 -10.64
C SER A 363 -18.45 -5.08 -10.51
N ASP A 364 -18.50 -5.59 -9.27
CA ASP A 364 -18.09 -6.91 -8.73
C ASP A 364 -16.63 -7.13 -8.26
#